data_AF-W7W841-F1
#
_entry.id   AF-W7W841-F1
#
_cell.length_a   1.000
_cell.length_b   1.000
_cell.length_c   1.000
_cell.angle_alpha   90.00
_cell.angle_beta   90.00
_cell.angle_gamma   90.00
#
_symmetry.space_group_name_H-M   'P 1'
#
loop_
_entity.id
_entity.type
_entity.pdbx_description
1 polymer ?
#
loop_
_entity_poly.entity_id
_entity_poly.type
_entity_poly.pdbx_seq_one_letter_code
_entity_poly.pdbx_strand_id
1 'polypeptide(L)'
;MSRSRFALVVTTALAFGLSVPLARAHSSFLVPSSTVLSKPQWVTIDGASGNDIFYFNHAPLRLDGLAVTAPDGSAVAPENVVVGKLRSVFDLNLTQAGTYRVANGFSGVTARYKDAATGQNKGFRGTAENFAKEVPADAPELTVNEGISRLETFITVGKPSAIQPTGKGLEFVPVTHPNDLFTGEAATFGFLLDGQPAADLEVEIVFGGTRYRDKIGEMTLKTDAKGQVKVNWPQPGLYRLEVSTRDGKTTLKQAKERRLVYAAVLEVLPQ
;
A
#
# COMPACT_ATOMS: atom_id res chain seq x y z
N MET A 1 -43.83 -33.89 48.26
CA MET A 1 -43.76 -34.01 46.79
C MET A 1 -43.78 -32.60 46.20
N SER A 2 -42.63 -32.16 45.72
CA SER A 2 -42.35 -30.83 45.18
C SER A 2 -42.83 -30.72 43.74
N ARG A 3 -43.50 -29.62 43.37
CA ARG A 3 -43.63 -29.19 41.96
C ARG A 3 -43.31 -27.70 41.88
N SER A 4 -42.06 -27.46 41.51
CA SER A 4 -41.44 -26.16 41.28
C SER A 4 -41.97 -25.49 40.01
N ARG A 5 -42.04 -24.16 40.05
CA ARG A 5 -42.45 -23.24 38.99
C ARG A 5 -41.37 -23.20 37.89
N PHE A 6 -41.75 -23.42 36.64
CA PHE A 6 -40.86 -23.16 35.50
C PHE A 6 -40.96 -21.67 35.12
N ALA A 7 -39.91 -20.91 35.46
CA ALA A 7 -39.68 -19.58 34.91
C ALA A 7 -38.82 -19.72 33.65
N LEU A 8 -39.37 -19.29 32.51
CA LEU A 8 -38.66 -19.21 31.24
C LEU A 8 -37.81 -17.93 31.23
N VAL A 9 -36.52 -18.05 31.51
CA VAL A 9 -35.54 -16.97 31.34
C VAL A 9 -34.97 -17.07 29.93
N VAL A 10 -35.33 -16.13 29.06
CA VAL A 10 -34.75 -15.97 27.73
C VAL A 10 -33.39 -15.29 27.89
N THR A 11 -32.31 -16.02 27.64
CA THR A 11 -30.94 -15.48 27.68
C THR A 11 -30.57 -14.96 26.29
N THR A 12 -30.49 -13.64 26.14
CA THR A 12 -29.98 -12.99 24.93
C THR A 12 -28.47 -13.16 24.86
N ALA A 13 -27.96 -14.00 23.95
CA ALA A 13 -26.53 -14.16 23.71
C ALA A 13 -25.98 -12.94 22.94
N LEU A 14 -25.23 -12.08 23.65
CA LEU A 14 -24.52 -10.95 23.06
C LEU A 14 -23.25 -11.48 22.37
N ALA A 15 -23.27 -11.60 21.05
CA ALA A 15 -22.09 -11.97 20.26
C ALA A 15 -21.08 -10.82 20.27
N PHE A 16 -20.07 -10.91 21.14
CA PHE A 16 -18.88 -10.08 21.07
C PHE A 16 -18.12 -10.43 19.78
N GLY A 17 -18.18 -9.55 18.78
CA GLY A 17 -17.30 -9.60 17.62
C GLY A 17 -15.87 -9.38 18.09
N LEU A 18 -15.09 -10.45 18.19
CA LEU A 18 -13.66 -10.39 18.39
C LEU A 18 -13.03 -9.73 17.17
N SER A 19 -12.72 -8.44 17.28
CA SER A 19 -11.77 -7.75 16.42
C SER A 19 -10.40 -8.38 16.67
N VAL A 20 -10.06 -9.38 15.84
CA VAL A 20 -8.73 -9.97 15.84
C VAL A 20 -7.76 -8.85 15.43
N PRO A 21 -6.74 -8.50 16.25
CA PRO A 21 -5.73 -7.55 15.83
C PRO A 21 -5.07 -8.11 14.58
N LEU A 22 -5.07 -7.34 13.49
CA LEU A 22 -4.35 -7.68 12.27
C LEU A 22 -2.89 -7.91 12.66
N ALA A 23 -2.46 -9.18 12.64
CA ALA A 23 -1.07 -9.54 12.86
C ALA A 23 -0.21 -8.70 11.91
N ARG A 24 0.71 -7.91 12.49
CA ARG A 24 1.50 -6.89 11.78
C ARG A 24 2.31 -7.54 10.66
N ALA A 25 1.84 -7.40 9.44
CA ALA A 25 2.57 -7.82 8.26
C ALA A 25 3.74 -6.84 8.01
N HIS A 26 4.86 -7.36 7.48
CA HIS A 26 5.98 -6.54 7.02
C HIS A 26 5.46 -5.44 6.09
N SER A 27 5.70 -4.19 6.45
CA SER A 27 5.23 -3.04 5.67
C SER A 27 6.34 -2.56 4.74
N SER A 28 6.05 -2.55 3.45
CA SER A 28 6.96 -2.01 2.43
C SER A 28 6.90 -0.49 2.38
N PHE A 29 8.03 0.16 2.15
CA PHE A 29 8.16 1.61 2.05
C PHE A 29 9.21 2.03 1.01
N LEU A 30 9.03 3.23 0.45
CA LEU A 30 9.98 3.95 -0.39
C LEU A 30 10.29 5.28 0.32
N VAL A 31 11.55 5.53 0.66
CA VAL A 31 11.98 6.75 1.36
C VAL A 31 12.93 7.51 0.44
N PRO A 32 12.52 8.68 -0.10
CA PRO A 32 13.41 9.53 -0.87
C PRO A 32 14.32 10.33 0.07
N SER A 33 15.52 10.68 -0.38
CA SER A 33 16.44 11.57 0.33
C SER A 33 15.94 13.02 0.44
N SER A 34 14.95 13.37 -0.38
CA SER A 34 14.22 14.65 -0.34
C SER A 34 12.87 14.49 -1.04
N THR A 35 11.82 15.10 -0.51
CA THR A 35 10.50 15.16 -1.16
C THR A 35 10.27 16.49 -1.91
N VAL A 36 11.01 17.56 -1.59
CA VAL A 36 10.87 18.89 -2.22
C VAL A 36 12.25 19.44 -2.59
N LEU A 37 12.42 19.77 -3.87
CA LEU A 37 13.61 20.38 -4.43
C LEU A 37 13.28 21.76 -5.00
N SER A 38 14.15 22.74 -4.78
CA SER A 38 13.99 24.08 -5.38
C SER A 38 14.40 24.14 -6.86
N LYS A 39 15.21 23.19 -7.32
CA LYS A 39 15.72 23.10 -8.69
C LYS A 39 16.00 21.65 -9.08
N PRO A 40 16.11 21.35 -10.38
CA PRO A 40 16.49 20.02 -10.86
C PRO A 40 17.74 19.46 -10.16
N GLN A 41 17.65 18.24 -9.65
CA GLN A 41 18.75 17.57 -8.98
C GLN A 41 18.50 16.06 -8.84
N TRP A 42 19.54 15.36 -8.40
CA TRP A 42 19.49 13.96 -7.99
C TRP A 42 18.75 13.76 -6.67
N VAL A 43 17.99 12.67 -6.61
CA VAL A 43 17.40 12.12 -5.38
C VAL A 43 17.73 10.64 -5.32
N THR A 44 18.16 10.17 -4.15
CA THR A 44 18.35 8.74 -3.85
C THR A 44 17.12 8.22 -3.14
N ILE A 45 16.69 7.00 -3.47
CA ILE A 45 15.50 6.36 -2.90
C ILE A 45 15.89 5.03 -2.28
N ASP A 46 15.55 4.87 -1.00
CA ASP A 46 15.65 3.60 -0.28
C ASP A 46 14.30 2.86 -0.32
N GLY A 47 14.31 1.60 -0.76
CA GLY A 47 13.15 0.72 -0.77
C GLY A 47 13.35 -0.51 0.11
N ALA A 48 12.47 -0.73 1.07
CA ALA A 48 12.54 -1.92 1.93
C ALA A 48 11.17 -2.37 2.45
N SER A 49 11.15 -3.54 3.07
CA SER A 49 10.06 -3.98 3.94
C SER A 49 10.61 -4.20 5.33
N GLY A 50 9.84 -3.82 6.36
CA GLY A 50 10.27 -3.89 7.75
C GLY A 50 9.12 -4.17 8.71
N ASN A 51 9.47 -4.65 9.91
CA ASN A 51 8.55 -4.72 11.04
C ASN A 51 8.34 -3.34 11.68
N ASP A 52 9.39 -2.52 11.65
CA ASP A 52 9.36 -1.13 12.09
C ASP A 52 9.37 -0.24 10.84
N ILE A 53 8.39 0.66 10.72
CA ILE A 53 8.27 1.55 9.56
C ILE A 53 9.50 2.44 9.45
N PHE A 54 10.10 2.47 8.24
CA PHE A 54 11.33 3.17 7.89
C PHE A 54 12.61 2.64 8.56
N TYR A 55 12.61 1.37 8.96
CA TYR A 55 13.81 0.69 9.45
C TYR A 55 14.12 -0.56 8.60
N PHE A 56 15.39 -0.72 8.24
CA PHE A 56 15.86 -1.75 7.31
C PHE A 56 16.19 -3.06 8.03
N ASN A 57 15.18 -3.79 8.53
CA ASN A 57 15.39 -4.99 9.37
C ASN A 57 14.81 -6.30 8.86
N HIS A 58 14.15 -6.31 7.71
CA HIS A 58 13.54 -7.54 7.19
C HIS A 58 14.03 -7.91 5.80
N ALA A 59 13.65 -7.17 4.77
CA ALA A 59 13.95 -7.56 3.40
C ALA A 59 14.03 -6.35 2.46
N PRO A 60 14.82 -6.43 1.36
CA PRO A 60 14.82 -5.41 0.33
C PRO A 60 13.46 -5.37 -0.35
N LEU A 61 13.03 -4.18 -0.77
CA LEU A 61 11.89 -4.07 -1.66
C LEU A 61 12.30 -4.57 -3.04
N ARG A 62 11.62 -5.60 -3.54
CA ARG A 62 11.81 -6.04 -4.93
C ARG A 62 11.33 -4.94 -5.87
N LEU A 63 12.17 -4.56 -6.82
CA LEU A 63 11.91 -3.44 -7.75
C LEU A 63 11.36 -3.89 -9.11
N ASP A 64 10.92 -5.16 -9.22
CA ASP A 64 10.34 -5.72 -10.45
C ASP A 64 9.12 -4.91 -10.96
N GLY A 65 8.45 -4.17 -10.07
CA GLY A 65 7.29 -3.33 -10.38
C GLY A 65 7.55 -1.83 -10.29
N LEU A 66 8.82 -1.39 -10.26
CA LEU A 66 9.19 0.01 -10.14
C LEU A 66 8.86 0.75 -11.44
N ALA A 67 8.12 1.85 -11.30
CA ALA A 67 7.83 2.80 -12.37
C ALA A 67 7.94 4.22 -11.83
N VAL A 68 8.67 5.08 -12.53
CA VAL A 68 8.78 6.49 -12.18
C VAL A 68 8.19 7.32 -13.31
N THR A 69 7.26 8.21 -12.97
CA THR A 69 6.55 9.06 -13.91
C THR A 69 6.93 10.53 -13.65
N ALA A 70 7.35 11.22 -14.70
CA ALA A 70 7.67 12.64 -14.70
C ALA A 70 6.41 13.51 -14.71
N PRO A 71 6.52 14.83 -14.44
CA PRO A 71 5.40 15.77 -14.45
C PRO A 71 4.60 15.81 -15.76
N ASP A 72 5.26 15.55 -16.89
CA ASP A 72 4.66 15.47 -18.23
C ASP A 72 4.04 14.10 -18.57
N GLY A 73 4.16 13.12 -17.66
CA GLY A 73 3.69 11.75 -17.85
C GLY A 73 4.72 10.81 -18.49
N SER A 74 5.90 11.30 -18.87
CA SER A 74 6.97 10.47 -19.41
C SER A 74 7.60 9.56 -18.34
N ALA A 75 8.19 8.44 -18.77
CA ALA A 75 8.87 7.52 -17.87
C ALA A 75 10.28 8.02 -17.55
N VAL A 76 10.69 7.89 -16.28
CA VAL A 76 12.06 8.15 -15.82
C VAL A 76 12.71 6.83 -15.46
N ALA A 77 13.88 6.56 -16.04
CA ALA A 77 14.65 5.36 -15.69
C ALA A 77 15.40 5.59 -14.37
N PRO A 78 15.38 4.62 -13.44
CA PRO A 78 16.25 4.67 -12.26
C PRO A 78 17.70 4.40 -12.65
N GLU A 79 18.62 5.07 -11.97
CA GLU A 79 20.07 4.89 -12.11
C GLU A 79 20.65 4.25 -10.84
N ASN A 80 21.86 3.69 -10.94
CA ASN A 80 22.60 3.12 -9.81
C ASN A 80 21.79 2.13 -8.95
N VAL A 81 20.97 1.28 -9.60
CA VAL A 81 20.10 0.34 -8.90
C VAL A 81 20.92 -0.75 -8.20
N VAL A 82 20.78 -0.82 -6.88
CA VAL A 82 21.42 -1.82 -6.02
C VAL A 82 20.37 -2.54 -5.19
N VAL A 83 20.34 -3.87 -5.25
CA VAL A 83 19.51 -4.70 -4.37
C VAL A 83 20.40 -5.38 -3.34
N GLY A 84 20.36 -4.90 -2.10
CA GLY A 84 21.07 -5.49 -0.98
C GLY A 84 20.25 -6.56 -0.24
N LYS A 85 20.74 -7.00 0.92
CA LYS A 85 20.04 -7.99 1.77
C LYS A 85 18.89 -7.42 2.60
N LEU A 86 18.86 -6.11 2.82
CA LEU A 86 17.88 -5.46 3.70
C LEU A 86 17.17 -4.27 3.05
N ARG A 87 17.72 -3.75 1.95
CA ARG A 87 17.18 -2.61 1.21
C ARG A 87 17.62 -2.63 -0.24
N SER A 88 16.79 -2.05 -1.08
CA SER A 88 17.14 -1.67 -2.44
C SER A 88 17.38 -0.15 -2.48
N VAL A 89 18.32 0.30 -3.29
CA VAL A 89 18.67 1.71 -3.45
C VAL A 89 18.74 2.02 -4.94
N PHE A 90 18.27 3.20 -5.34
CA PHE A 90 18.42 3.71 -6.70
C PHE A 90 18.38 5.23 -6.70
N ASP A 91 18.92 5.83 -7.75
CA ASP A 91 18.96 7.28 -7.96
C ASP A 91 18.00 7.69 -9.07
N LEU A 92 17.48 8.92 -8.96
CA LEU A 92 16.70 9.58 -10.00
C LEU A 92 17.28 10.96 -10.30
N ASN A 93 17.50 11.23 -11.58
CA ASN A 93 17.86 12.56 -12.07
C ASN A 93 16.58 13.33 -12.44
N LEU A 94 16.11 14.20 -11.56
CA LEU A 94 14.85 14.92 -11.72
C LEU A 94 15.08 16.23 -12.47
N THR A 95 14.91 16.22 -13.79
CA THR A 95 15.31 17.32 -14.69
C THR A 95 14.22 18.36 -14.95
N GLN A 96 12.95 17.95 -14.85
CA GLN A 96 11.76 18.79 -15.07
C GLN A 96 11.20 19.35 -13.76
N ALA A 97 10.60 20.54 -13.82
CA ALA A 97 9.80 21.08 -12.72
C ALA A 97 8.41 20.43 -12.67
N GLY A 98 7.89 20.20 -11.46
CA GLY A 98 6.63 19.50 -11.22
C GLY A 98 6.79 18.34 -10.25
N THR A 99 5.73 17.54 -10.13
CA THR A 99 5.64 16.41 -9.22
C THR A 99 5.92 15.10 -9.96
N TYR A 100 6.94 14.37 -9.52
CA TYR A 100 7.25 13.02 -9.94
C TYR A 100 6.52 12.02 -9.04
N ARG A 101 6.03 10.95 -9.66
CA ARG A 101 5.44 9.80 -8.98
C ARG A 101 6.41 8.63 -9.04
N VAL A 102 6.85 8.16 -7.89
CA VAL A 102 7.66 6.95 -7.75
C VAL A 102 6.75 5.84 -7.23
N ALA A 103 6.44 4.85 -8.06
CA ALA A 103 5.54 3.76 -7.71
C ALA A 103 6.25 2.41 -7.81
N ASN A 104 6.00 1.52 -6.86
CA ASN A 104 6.30 0.10 -7.01
C ASN A 104 4.99 -0.68 -6.92
N GLY A 105 4.63 -1.36 -8.00
CA GLY A 105 3.33 -1.97 -8.17
C GLY A 105 3.38 -3.47 -8.43
N PHE A 106 2.28 -4.14 -8.13
CA PHE A 106 1.98 -5.46 -8.64
C PHE A 106 0.53 -5.49 -9.09
N SER A 107 0.27 -6.05 -10.26
CA SER A 107 -1.08 -6.30 -10.76
C SER A 107 -1.06 -7.65 -11.45
N GLY A 108 -1.67 -8.65 -10.83
CA GLY A 108 -1.69 -9.99 -11.41
C GLY A 108 -2.09 -11.07 -10.43
N VAL A 109 -1.60 -12.27 -10.73
CA VAL A 109 -1.98 -13.52 -10.10
C VAL A 109 -0.79 -14.09 -9.33
N THR A 110 -1.07 -14.58 -8.14
CA THR A 110 -0.16 -15.44 -7.39
C THR A 110 -0.84 -16.77 -7.14
N ALA A 111 -0.09 -17.86 -7.26
CA ALA A 111 -0.60 -19.18 -6.93
C ALA A 111 0.43 -20.02 -6.18
N ARG A 112 -0.07 -20.99 -5.43
CA ARG A 112 0.72 -22.05 -4.81
C ARG A 112 0.03 -23.38 -5.09
N TYR A 113 0.82 -24.40 -5.39
CA TYR A 113 0.34 -25.74 -5.70
C TYR A 113 1.43 -26.78 -5.42
N LYS A 114 1.07 -28.06 -5.35
CA LYS A 114 2.05 -29.15 -5.32
C LYS A 114 2.31 -29.65 -6.73
N ASP A 115 3.57 -29.87 -7.05
CA ASP A 115 3.96 -30.55 -8.28
C ASP A 115 3.55 -32.02 -8.22
N ALA A 116 2.74 -32.47 -9.18
CA ALA A 116 2.20 -33.83 -9.15
C ALA A 116 3.28 -34.92 -9.35
N ALA A 117 4.40 -34.60 -10.01
CA ALA A 117 5.46 -35.55 -10.29
C ALA A 117 6.45 -35.70 -9.12
N THR A 118 6.77 -34.59 -8.45
CA THR A 118 7.79 -34.54 -7.39
C THR A 118 7.22 -34.38 -5.98
N GLY A 119 5.94 -34.02 -5.84
CA GLY A 119 5.29 -33.68 -4.57
C GLY A 119 5.76 -32.37 -3.94
N GLN A 120 6.67 -31.63 -4.59
CA GLN A 120 7.24 -30.40 -4.06
C GLN A 120 6.27 -29.21 -4.19
N ASN A 121 6.32 -28.29 -3.23
CA ASN A 121 5.57 -27.04 -3.32
C ASN A 121 6.16 -26.14 -4.42
N LYS A 122 5.30 -25.70 -5.34
CA LYS A 122 5.62 -24.70 -6.36
C LYS A 122 4.77 -23.45 -6.17
N GLY A 123 5.30 -22.34 -6.66
CA GLY A 123 4.62 -21.05 -6.66
C GLY A 123 4.62 -20.44 -8.05
N PHE A 124 3.61 -19.63 -8.32
CA PHE A 124 3.51 -18.81 -9.52
C PHE A 124 3.27 -17.36 -9.12
N ARG A 125 3.85 -16.42 -9.86
CA ARG A 125 3.56 -15.00 -9.77
C ARG A 125 3.69 -14.40 -11.17
N GLY A 126 2.61 -13.84 -11.70
CA GLY A 126 2.61 -13.30 -13.05
C GLY A 126 1.25 -12.80 -13.49
N THR A 127 1.05 -12.68 -14.80
CA THR A 127 -0.24 -12.31 -15.39
C THR A 127 -1.21 -13.49 -15.40
N ALA A 128 -2.51 -13.21 -15.56
CA ALA A 128 -3.51 -14.25 -15.79
C ALA A 128 -3.21 -15.08 -17.06
N GLU A 129 -2.63 -14.46 -18.08
CA GLU A 129 -2.21 -15.14 -19.31
C GLU A 129 -1.09 -16.16 -19.04
N ASN A 130 -0.05 -15.76 -18.30
CA ASN A 130 1.07 -16.66 -17.98
C ASN A 130 0.63 -17.78 -17.02
N PHE A 131 -0.33 -17.50 -16.14
CA PHE A 131 -0.87 -18.50 -15.22
C PHE A 131 -1.42 -19.72 -15.97
N ALA A 132 -2.19 -19.50 -17.04
CA ALA A 132 -2.78 -20.58 -17.83
C ALA A 132 -1.74 -21.42 -18.60
N LYS A 133 -0.55 -20.87 -18.84
CA LYS A 133 0.56 -21.54 -19.55
C LYS A 133 1.48 -22.31 -18.59
N GLU A 134 1.69 -21.78 -17.39
CA GLU A 134 2.73 -22.27 -16.46
C GLU A 134 2.18 -23.10 -15.30
N VAL A 135 0.89 -22.97 -14.97
CA VAL A 135 0.26 -23.72 -13.88
C VAL A 135 -0.62 -24.83 -14.44
N PRO A 136 -0.34 -26.11 -14.12
CA PRO A 136 -1.18 -27.22 -14.55
C PRO A 136 -2.63 -27.03 -14.09
N ALA A 137 -3.59 -27.31 -14.98
CA ALA A 137 -5.01 -27.11 -14.70
C ALA A 137 -5.55 -28.02 -13.57
N ASP A 138 -4.93 -29.18 -13.40
CA ASP A 138 -5.20 -30.20 -12.39
C ASP A 138 -4.19 -30.18 -11.24
N ALA A 139 -3.44 -29.08 -11.08
CA ALA A 139 -2.43 -28.95 -10.04
C ALA A 139 -3.02 -29.24 -8.63
N PRO A 140 -2.49 -30.23 -7.91
CA PRO A 140 -2.96 -30.54 -6.55
C PRO A 140 -2.78 -29.37 -5.60
N GLU A 141 -3.75 -29.21 -4.68
CA GLU A 141 -3.72 -28.17 -3.63
C GLU A 141 -3.59 -26.73 -4.19
N LEU A 142 -4.06 -26.51 -5.42
CA LEU A 142 -3.99 -25.21 -6.08
C LEU A 142 -4.76 -24.14 -5.30
N THR A 143 -4.04 -23.12 -4.86
CA THR A 143 -4.58 -21.89 -4.30
C THR A 143 -4.19 -20.73 -5.20
N VAL A 144 -5.18 -19.95 -5.66
CA VAL A 144 -4.97 -18.80 -6.56
C VAL A 144 -5.49 -17.53 -5.89
N ASN A 145 -4.67 -16.48 -5.91
CA ASN A 145 -5.03 -15.15 -5.46
C ASN A 145 -4.75 -14.15 -6.57
N GLU A 146 -5.70 -13.27 -6.81
CA GLU A 146 -5.52 -12.12 -7.69
C GLU A 146 -5.37 -10.86 -6.85
N GLY A 147 -4.55 -9.92 -7.32
CA GLY A 147 -4.48 -8.66 -6.62
C GLY A 147 -3.78 -7.55 -7.37
N ILE A 148 -4.06 -6.33 -6.90
CA ILE A 148 -3.40 -5.11 -7.31
C ILE A 148 -2.89 -4.44 -6.04
N SER A 149 -1.58 -4.24 -5.98
CA SER A 149 -0.94 -3.51 -4.88
C SER A 149 -0.10 -2.38 -5.44
N ARG A 150 -0.10 -1.24 -4.77
CA ARG A 150 0.76 -0.11 -5.12
C ARG A 150 1.37 0.52 -3.88
N LEU A 151 2.67 0.77 -3.94
CA LEU A 151 3.42 1.56 -2.98
C LEU A 151 3.97 2.80 -3.67
N GLU A 152 3.72 3.97 -3.12
CA GLU A 152 4.11 5.24 -3.73
C GLU A 152 4.90 6.15 -2.80
N THR A 153 5.69 7.02 -3.41
CA THR A 153 6.13 8.29 -2.82
C THR A 153 6.21 9.34 -3.93
N PHE A 154 6.26 10.61 -3.55
CA PHE A 154 6.21 11.73 -4.48
C PHE A 154 7.38 12.66 -4.24
N ILE A 155 7.93 13.21 -5.33
CA ILE A 155 9.02 14.18 -5.24
C ILE A 155 8.64 15.38 -6.11
N THR A 156 8.74 16.59 -5.56
CA THR A 156 8.35 17.82 -6.24
C THR A 156 9.56 18.69 -6.50
N VAL A 157 9.73 19.13 -7.74
CA VAL A 157 10.79 20.07 -8.15
C VAL A 157 10.14 21.41 -8.49
N GLY A 158 10.42 22.44 -7.71
CA GLY A 158 9.81 23.76 -7.89
C GLY A 158 8.30 23.74 -7.66
N LYS A 159 7.52 24.16 -8.66
CA LYS A 159 6.06 24.25 -8.55
C LYS A 159 5.41 22.86 -8.71
N PRO A 160 4.49 22.46 -7.83
CA PRO A 160 3.76 21.19 -7.97
C PRO A 160 2.97 21.08 -9.28
N SER A 161 2.86 19.85 -9.80
CA SER A 161 1.96 19.49 -10.91
C SER A 161 0.91 18.49 -10.46
N ALA A 162 -0.17 18.34 -11.24
CA ALA A 162 -1.23 17.39 -10.93
C ALA A 162 -0.73 15.93 -11.07
N ILE A 163 -1.13 15.07 -10.14
CA ILE A 163 -0.88 13.63 -10.18
C ILE A 163 -2.11 12.94 -10.77
N GLN A 164 -1.94 12.27 -11.91
CA GLN A 164 -3.05 11.61 -12.59
C GLN A 164 -3.25 10.16 -12.09
N PRO A 165 -4.51 9.74 -11.81
CA PRO A 165 -4.81 8.35 -11.52
C PRO A 165 -4.68 7.47 -12.78
N THR A 166 -4.46 6.18 -12.57
CA THR A 166 -4.35 5.17 -13.65
C THR A 166 -5.71 4.57 -14.04
N GLY A 167 -6.74 4.78 -13.22
CA GLY A 167 -8.08 4.19 -13.36
C GLY A 167 -8.18 2.74 -12.89
N LYS A 168 -7.15 2.18 -12.23
CA LYS A 168 -7.09 0.74 -11.89
C LYS A 168 -6.73 0.49 -10.43
N GLY A 169 -7.53 -0.34 -9.76
CA GLY A 169 -7.33 -0.74 -8.38
C GLY A 169 -7.57 0.42 -7.40
N LEU A 170 -6.99 0.33 -6.20
CA LEU A 170 -6.99 1.44 -5.24
C LEU A 170 -5.96 2.49 -5.64
N GLU A 171 -6.38 3.76 -5.63
CA GLU A 171 -5.56 4.90 -6.01
C GLU A 171 -5.75 6.05 -5.05
N PHE A 172 -4.66 6.76 -4.77
CA PHE A 172 -4.67 8.01 -4.03
C PHE A 172 -4.80 9.19 -4.99
N VAL A 173 -5.74 10.07 -4.68
CA VAL A 173 -5.99 11.31 -5.41
C VAL A 173 -5.94 12.46 -4.39
N PRO A 174 -4.80 13.14 -4.28
CA PRO A 174 -4.62 14.19 -3.29
C PRO A 174 -5.51 15.40 -3.59
N VAL A 175 -6.29 15.85 -2.61
CA VAL A 175 -6.91 17.19 -2.63
C VAL A 175 -5.90 18.22 -2.10
N THR A 176 -5.23 17.89 -0.99
CA THR A 176 -4.00 18.54 -0.54
C THR A 176 -2.81 17.84 -1.16
N HIS A 177 -1.88 18.59 -1.76
CA HIS A 177 -0.72 18.02 -2.45
C HIS A 177 0.17 17.20 -1.48
N PRO A 178 0.67 16.00 -1.87
CA PRO A 178 1.34 15.08 -0.94
C PRO A 178 2.69 15.57 -0.41
N ASN A 179 3.29 16.58 -1.04
CA ASN A 179 4.53 17.23 -0.59
C ASN A 179 4.28 18.66 -0.07
N ASP A 180 3.03 18.99 0.25
CA ASP A 180 2.60 20.26 0.82
C ASP A 180 1.85 19.99 2.13
N LEU A 181 2.53 19.31 3.05
CA LEU A 181 1.95 18.84 4.32
C LEU A 181 2.71 19.47 5.48
N PHE A 182 1.98 20.16 6.34
CA PHE A 182 2.52 20.84 7.50
C PHE A 182 1.75 20.47 8.76
N THR A 183 2.44 20.41 9.90
CA THR A 183 1.77 20.36 11.20
C THR A 183 0.94 21.62 11.43
N GLY A 184 -0.21 21.50 12.08
CA GLY A 184 -1.12 22.63 12.31
C GLY A 184 -2.10 22.90 11.16
N GLU A 185 -1.84 22.32 9.98
CA GLU A 185 -2.74 22.38 8.84
C GLU A 185 -3.35 21.01 8.54
N ALA A 186 -4.64 21.00 8.22
CA ALA A 186 -5.32 19.77 7.87
C ALA A 186 -5.16 19.45 6.39
N ALA A 187 -4.75 18.23 6.08
CA ALA A 187 -4.68 17.73 4.71
C ALA A 187 -5.94 16.94 4.35
N THR A 188 -6.40 17.04 3.11
CA THR A 188 -7.50 16.23 2.58
C THR A 188 -6.99 15.28 1.51
N PHE A 189 -7.32 14.00 1.66
CA PHE A 189 -6.90 12.94 0.74
C PHE A 189 -8.11 12.20 0.20
N GLY A 190 -8.15 11.99 -1.12
CA GLY A 190 -9.15 11.19 -1.79
C GLY A 190 -8.62 9.82 -2.19
N PHE A 191 -9.52 8.85 -2.25
CA PHE A 191 -9.24 7.50 -2.72
C PHE A 191 -10.24 7.09 -3.78
N LEU A 192 -9.73 6.48 -4.85
CA LEU A 192 -10.53 5.87 -5.90
C LEU A 192 -10.34 4.36 -5.90
N LEU A 193 -11.39 3.64 -6.27
CA LEU A 193 -11.36 2.23 -6.61
C LEU A 193 -11.82 2.07 -8.06
N ASP A 194 -10.91 1.62 -8.93
CA ASP A 194 -11.14 1.48 -10.38
C ASP A 194 -11.72 2.78 -11.00
N GLY A 195 -11.17 3.93 -10.58
CA GLY A 195 -11.57 5.26 -11.07
C GLY A 195 -12.82 5.87 -10.41
N GLN A 196 -13.48 5.16 -9.49
CA GLN A 196 -14.67 5.66 -8.77
C GLN A 196 -14.34 6.04 -7.32
N PRO A 197 -14.97 7.08 -6.74
CA PRO A 197 -14.82 7.39 -5.31
C PRO A 197 -15.07 6.18 -4.42
N ALA A 198 -14.11 5.87 -3.53
CA ALA A 198 -14.17 4.69 -2.70
C ALA A 198 -14.49 5.06 -1.25
N ALA A 199 -15.78 4.96 -0.90
CA ALA A 199 -16.28 5.24 0.44
C ALA A 199 -16.04 4.08 1.42
N ASP A 200 -16.15 4.39 2.72
CA ASP A 200 -16.06 3.43 3.83
C ASP A 200 -14.75 2.62 3.94
N LEU A 201 -13.69 3.02 3.24
CA LEU A 201 -12.35 2.48 3.39
C LEU A 201 -11.72 2.91 4.71
N GLU A 202 -11.10 1.96 5.39
CA GLU A 202 -10.22 2.25 6.54
C GLU A 202 -8.85 2.70 6.02
N VAL A 203 -8.44 3.90 6.42
CA VAL A 203 -7.15 4.50 6.11
C VAL A 203 -6.29 4.47 7.36
N GLU A 204 -5.28 3.60 7.36
CA GLU A 204 -4.30 3.49 8.43
C GLU A 204 -3.10 4.39 8.12
N ILE A 205 -2.71 5.24 9.07
CA ILE A 205 -1.57 6.13 8.94
C ILE A 205 -0.65 5.91 10.13
N VAL A 206 0.58 5.49 9.87
CA VAL A 206 1.58 5.19 10.90
C VAL A 206 2.71 6.20 10.83
N PHE A 207 2.99 6.87 11.95
CA PHE A 207 4.15 7.76 12.05
C PHE A 207 5.46 6.96 12.12
N GLY A 208 6.44 7.37 11.32
CA GLY A 208 7.77 6.79 11.28
C GLY A 208 8.53 6.89 12.61
N GLY A 209 9.56 6.08 12.81
CA GLY A 209 10.42 6.17 14.01
C GLY A 209 9.86 5.46 15.25
N THR A 210 8.92 4.51 15.08
CA THR A 210 8.35 3.69 16.17
C THR A 210 9.43 3.03 17.04
N ARG A 211 10.57 2.66 16.47
CA ARG A 211 11.72 2.09 17.20
C ARG A 211 12.20 2.96 18.37
N TYR A 212 11.99 4.28 18.30
CA TYR A 212 12.47 5.25 19.29
C TYR A 212 11.34 5.84 20.14
N ARG A 213 10.16 5.21 20.14
CA ARG A 213 8.99 5.65 20.93
C ARG A 213 8.27 4.48 21.56
N ASP A 214 7.67 4.72 22.72
CA ASP A 214 6.82 3.73 23.39
C ASP A 214 5.47 3.51 22.66
N LYS A 215 5.05 4.50 21.87
CA LYS A 215 3.79 4.47 21.10
C LYS A 215 4.10 4.44 19.60
N ILE A 216 3.35 3.59 18.89
CA ILE A 216 3.42 3.44 17.43
C ILE A 216 3.15 4.77 16.73
N GLY A 217 2.11 5.50 17.20
CA GLY A 217 1.64 6.71 16.54
C GLY A 217 0.79 6.39 15.30
N GLU A 218 -0.07 5.37 15.40
CA GLU A 218 -1.05 5.00 14.38
C GLU A 218 -2.32 5.86 14.49
N MET A 219 -2.90 6.20 13.35
CA MET A 219 -4.18 6.89 13.21
C MET A 219 -5.03 6.11 12.21
N THR A 220 -6.29 5.88 12.55
CA THR A 220 -7.24 5.22 11.67
C THR A 220 -8.36 6.19 11.32
N LEU A 221 -8.56 6.42 10.04
CA LEU A 221 -9.60 7.28 9.48
C LEU A 221 -10.50 6.46 8.56
N LYS A 222 -11.70 6.96 8.28
CA LYS A 222 -12.62 6.32 7.34
C LYS A 222 -13.00 7.27 6.22
N THR A 223 -12.89 6.83 4.98
CA THR A 223 -13.28 7.66 3.82
C THR A 223 -14.78 7.92 3.83
N ASP A 224 -15.16 9.17 3.54
CA ASP A 224 -16.56 9.58 3.40
C ASP A 224 -17.20 9.11 2.08
N ALA A 225 -18.44 9.54 1.80
CA ALA A 225 -19.16 9.21 0.57
C ALA A 225 -18.48 9.70 -0.73
N LYS A 226 -17.53 10.65 -0.63
CA LYS A 226 -16.70 11.13 -1.74
C LYS A 226 -15.36 10.40 -1.81
N GLY A 227 -15.15 9.38 -0.98
CA GLY A 227 -13.89 8.67 -0.86
C GLY A 227 -12.79 9.49 -0.19
N GLN A 228 -13.14 10.47 0.65
CA GLN A 228 -12.17 11.41 1.22
C GLN A 228 -11.96 11.23 2.72
N VAL A 229 -10.74 11.48 3.19
CA VAL A 229 -10.39 11.63 4.60
C VAL A 229 -9.73 12.99 4.84
N LYS A 230 -9.97 13.55 6.02
CA LYS A 230 -9.26 14.72 6.53
C LYS A 230 -8.27 14.29 7.60
N VAL A 231 -7.01 14.64 7.44
CA VAL A 231 -5.90 14.26 8.31
C VAL A 231 -5.37 15.50 9.01
N ASN A 232 -5.26 15.45 10.34
CA ASN A 232 -4.50 16.44 11.11
C ASN A 232 -3.19 15.79 11.55
N TRP A 233 -2.06 16.44 11.27
CA TRP A 233 -0.74 15.87 11.54
C TRP A 233 -0.25 16.20 12.95
N PRO A 234 -0.08 15.20 13.84
CA PRO A 234 0.30 15.47 15.22
C PRO A 234 1.74 16.02 15.38
N GLN A 235 2.63 15.68 14.45
CA GLN A 235 4.05 16.01 14.52
C GLN A 235 4.70 15.98 13.13
N PRO A 236 5.84 16.66 12.92
CA PRO A 236 6.55 16.58 11.64
C PRO A 236 7.31 15.26 11.51
N GLY A 237 7.53 14.83 10.26
CA GLY A 237 8.33 13.68 9.88
C GLY A 237 7.64 12.80 8.84
N LEU A 238 8.18 11.60 8.64
CA LEU A 238 7.64 10.66 7.66
C LEU A 238 6.45 9.88 8.23
N TYR A 239 5.44 9.69 7.39
CA TYR A 239 4.26 8.88 7.66
C TYR A 239 4.08 7.85 6.56
N ARG A 240 3.64 6.65 6.94
CA ARG A 240 3.19 5.64 6.00
C ARG A 240 1.68 5.53 6.07
N LEU A 241 1.02 5.76 4.94
CA LEU A 241 -0.42 5.60 4.76
C LEU A 241 -0.70 4.26 4.07
N GLU A 242 -1.72 3.52 4.51
CA GLU A 242 -2.21 2.30 3.87
C GLU A 242 -3.72 2.27 3.81
N VAL A 243 -4.22 1.72 2.71
CA VAL A 243 -5.62 1.35 2.51
C VAL A 243 -5.66 0.00 1.83
N SER A 244 -6.55 -0.89 2.29
CA SER A 244 -6.79 -2.16 1.61
C SER A 244 -8.27 -2.51 1.54
N THR A 245 -8.64 -3.23 0.49
CA THR A 245 -9.98 -3.79 0.33
C THR A 245 -9.93 -5.07 -0.51
N ARG A 246 -11.06 -5.75 -0.62
CA ARG A 246 -11.23 -6.97 -1.40
C ARG A 246 -12.57 -6.91 -2.13
N ASP A 247 -12.59 -7.44 -3.35
CA ASP A 247 -13.83 -7.61 -4.11
C ASP A 247 -13.82 -8.92 -4.92
N GLY A 248 -14.94 -9.22 -5.56
CA GLY A 248 -15.09 -10.39 -6.44
C GLY A 248 -14.73 -10.13 -7.90
N LYS A 249 -14.11 -9.00 -8.25
CA LYS A 249 -13.80 -8.63 -9.65
C LYS A 249 -12.53 -9.32 -10.14
N THR A 250 -12.49 -10.65 -10.09
CA THR A 250 -11.35 -11.44 -10.56
C THR A 250 -11.40 -11.69 -12.07
N THR A 251 -10.23 -11.82 -12.68
CA THR A 251 -10.04 -12.19 -14.09
C THR A 251 -9.87 -13.69 -14.27
N LEU A 252 -9.46 -14.42 -13.22
CA LEU A 252 -9.39 -15.89 -13.21
C LEU A 252 -10.51 -16.51 -12.38
N LYS A 253 -11.17 -17.53 -12.94
CA LYS A 253 -12.20 -18.31 -12.23
C LYS A 253 -11.68 -19.03 -10.99
N GLN A 254 -10.39 -19.37 -10.98
CA GLN A 254 -9.72 -20.03 -9.85
C GLN A 254 -9.48 -19.05 -8.68
N ALA A 255 -9.43 -17.75 -8.93
CA ALA A 255 -9.31 -16.73 -7.90
C ALA A 255 -10.70 -16.37 -7.36
N LYS A 256 -10.90 -16.56 -6.04
CA LYS A 256 -12.18 -16.26 -5.37
C LYS A 256 -12.39 -14.78 -5.11
N GLU A 257 -11.31 -14.04 -4.95
CA GLU A 257 -11.30 -12.63 -4.62
C GLU A 257 -10.09 -11.92 -5.22
N ARG A 258 -10.25 -10.62 -5.45
CA ARG A 258 -9.18 -9.71 -5.83
C ARG A 258 -8.82 -8.87 -4.60
N ARG A 259 -7.57 -8.98 -4.14
CA ARG A 259 -7.04 -8.14 -3.05
C ARG A 259 -6.47 -6.86 -3.62
N LEU A 260 -6.86 -5.73 -3.02
CA LEU A 260 -6.46 -4.40 -3.46
C LEU A 260 -5.75 -3.71 -2.30
N VAL A 261 -4.55 -3.18 -2.55
CA VAL A 261 -3.75 -2.49 -1.53
C VAL A 261 -3.15 -1.23 -2.14
N TYR A 262 -3.28 -0.11 -1.45
CA TYR A 262 -2.56 1.11 -1.74
C TYR A 262 -1.78 1.53 -0.50
N ALA A 263 -0.52 1.92 -0.68
CA ALA A 263 0.28 2.51 0.37
C ALA A 263 1.08 3.69 -0.18
N ALA A 264 1.34 4.68 0.68
CA ALA A 264 2.20 5.81 0.37
C ALA A 264 3.11 6.18 1.53
N VAL A 265 4.28 6.73 1.21
CA VAL A 265 5.16 7.42 2.16
C VAL A 265 5.07 8.91 1.90
N LEU A 266 4.70 9.66 2.95
CA LEU A 266 4.46 11.10 2.94
C LEU A 266 5.37 11.78 3.96
N GLU A 267 5.88 12.96 3.65
CA GLU A 267 6.63 13.80 4.58
C GLU A 267 5.76 14.96 5.05
N VAL A 268 5.73 15.19 6.36
CA VAL A 268 5.08 16.34 6.99
C VAL A 268 6.15 17.24 7.59
N LEU A 269 6.12 18.53 7.25
CA LEU A 269 7.07 19.52 7.74
C LEU A 269 6.51 20.28 8.95
N PRO A 270 7.37 20.86 9.80
CA PRO A 270 6.92 21.80 10.82
C PRO A 270 6.40 23.09 10.16
N GLN A 271 5.43 23.74 10.82
CA GLN A 271 4.99 25.09 10.45
C GLN A 271 6.05 26.14 10.77
#